data_AF-A0A2U2S8M6-F1
#
_entry.id   AF-A0A2U2S8M6-F1
#
_cell.length_a   1.000
_cell.length_b   1.000
_cell.length_c   1.000
_cell.angle_alpha   90.00
_cell.angle_beta   90.00
_cell.angle_gamma   90.00
#
_symmetry.space_group_name_H-M   'P 1'
#
loop_
_entity.id
_entity.type
_entity.pdbx_description
1 polymer ?
#
loop_
_entity_poly.entity_id
_entity_poly.type
_entity_poly.pdbx_seq_one_letter_code
_entity_poly.pdbx_strand_id
1 'polypeptide(L)'
;MQQIEHLLAGVFDHTATLIFDLSLPEVGIQAPLALVNPSGITLFSLDQRRGVFRASATDWEQLDERRKQYRPSHPNPIKTALIHFE
;
A
#
# COMPACT_ATOMS: atom_id res chain seq x y z
N MET A 1 -16.53 6.03 1.75
CA MET A 1 -16.22 5.91 3.20
C MET A 1 -16.77 4.60 3.77
N GLN A 2 -18.10 4.41 3.79
CA GLN A 2 -18.75 3.21 4.36
C GLN A 2 -18.22 1.84 3.86
N GLN A 3 -17.86 1.71 2.57
CA GLN A 3 -17.32 0.44 2.04
C GLN A 3 -15.91 0.11 2.57
N ILE A 4 -15.06 1.11 2.77
CA ILE A 4 -13.67 0.92 3.27
C ILE A 4 -13.71 0.57 4.76
N GLU A 5 -14.56 1.26 5.53
CA GLU A 5 -14.81 0.96 6.93
C GLU A 5 -15.29 -0.49 7.11
N HIS A 6 -16.23 -0.95 6.28
CA HIS A 6 -16.71 -2.33 6.31
C HIS A 6 -15.64 -3.37 5.94
N LEU A 7 -14.76 -3.04 4.98
CA LEU A 7 -13.67 -3.94 4.55
C LEU A 7 -12.60 -4.10 5.63
N LEU A 8 -12.37 -3.04 6.40
CA LEU A 8 -11.30 -2.95 7.40
C LEU A 8 -11.83 -3.12 8.85
N ALA A 9 -13.14 -3.31 9.04
CA ALA A 9 -13.77 -3.48 10.35
C ALA A 9 -13.20 -4.66 11.17
N GLY A 10 -12.62 -5.66 10.51
CA GLY A 10 -11.92 -6.77 11.18
C GLY A 10 -10.51 -6.43 11.68
N VAL A 11 -9.95 -5.30 11.27
CA VAL A 11 -8.59 -4.82 11.60
C VAL A 11 -8.64 -3.60 12.52
N PHE A 12 -9.75 -2.87 12.51
CA PHE A 12 -9.97 -1.72 13.38
C PHE A 12 -10.40 -2.14 14.79
N ASP A 13 -9.51 -1.94 15.76
CA ASP A 13 -9.87 -1.81 17.16
C ASP A 13 -9.77 -0.34 17.61
N HIS A 14 -9.98 -0.07 18.90
CA HIS A 14 -9.89 1.26 19.49
C HIS A 14 -8.45 1.83 19.54
N THR A 15 -7.45 1.07 19.08
CA THR A 15 -6.03 1.46 19.07
C THR A 15 -5.54 1.87 17.68
N ALA A 16 -6.38 1.70 16.65
CA ALA A 16 -6.02 1.98 15.28
C ALA A 16 -6.70 3.26 14.74
N THR A 17 -5.92 4.14 14.11
CA THR A 17 -6.39 5.34 13.41
C THR A 17 -6.22 5.18 11.91
N LEU A 18 -7.29 5.34 11.14
CA LEU A 18 -7.22 5.43 9.68
C LEU A 18 -7.11 6.89 9.25
N ILE A 19 -6.08 7.20 8.48
CA ILE A 19 -5.86 8.50 7.86
C ILE A 19 -6.11 8.36 6.36
N PHE A 20 -6.93 9.24 5.81
CA PHE A 20 -7.26 9.29 4.38
C PHE A 20 -6.58 10.49 3.74
N ASP A 21 -6.38 10.43 2.43
CA ASP A 21 -5.89 11.56 1.62
C ASP A 21 -4.50 12.08 2.06
N LEU A 22 -3.66 11.15 2.53
CA LEU A 22 -2.30 11.45 2.92
C LEU A 22 -1.42 11.61 1.67
N SER A 23 -1.20 12.85 1.28
CA SER A 23 -0.14 13.18 0.33
C SER A 23 1.19 13.22 1.07
N LEU A 24 2.14 12.36 0.70
CA LEU A 24 3.52 12.46 1.17
C LEU A 24 4.26 13.48 0.28
N PRO A 25 4.42 14.74 0.72
CA PRO A 25 4.74 15.87 -0.16
C PRO A 25 6.10 15.71 -0.85
N GLU A 26 7.03 15.03 -0.18
CA GLU A 26 8.42 14.89 -0.63
C GLU A 26 8.62 13.74 -1.63
N VAL A 27 7.68 12.79 -1.69
CA VAL A 27 7.86 11.53 -2.43
C VAL A 27 6.84 11.38 -3.57
N GLY A 28 5.86 12.26 -3.68
CA GLY A 28 4.82 12.21 -4.71
C GLY A 28 3.93 10.96 -4.64
N ILE A 29 4.01 10.20 -3.54
CA ILE A 29 3.17 9.04 -3.29
C ILE A 29 1.87 9.54 -2.69
N GLN A 30 0.79 9.45 -3.46
CA GLN A 30 -0.55 9.49 -2.90
C GLN A 30 -0.82 8.13 -2.27
N ALA A 31 -0.62 8.01 -0.96
CA ALA A 31 -1.14 6.88 -0.21
C ALA A 31 -2.57 7.25 0.20
N PRO A 32 -3.61 6.72 -0.48
CA PRO A 32 -4.98 7.12 -0.19
C PRO A 32 -5.41 6.77 1.23
N LEU A 33 -4.74 5.83 1.90
CA LEU A 33 -5.08 5.30 3.22
C LEU A 33 -3.83 4.91 4.01
N ALA A 34 -3.69 5.42 5.24
CA ALA A 34 -2.67 5.00 6.19
C ALA A 34 -3.32 4.54 7.49
N LEU A 35 -3.05 3.31 7.92
CA LEU A 35 -3.48 2.74 9.18
C LEU A 35 -2.35 2.84 10.20
N VAL A 36 -2.59 3.58 11.26
CA VAL A 36 -1.64 3.77 12.36
C VAL A 36 -2.16 3.00 13.57
N ASN A 37 -1.35 2.08 14.11
CA ASN A 37 -1.66 1.34 15.33
C ASN A 37 -0.38 1.15 16.17
N PRO A 38 -0.46 0.58 17.39
CA PRO A 38 0.73 0.40 18.24
C PRO A 38 1.81 -0.50 17.63
N SER A 39 1.48 -1.34 16.66
CA SER A 39 2.43 -2.20 15.96
C SER A 39 3.15 -1.49 14.81
N GLY A 40 2.69 -0.30 14.40
CA GLY A 40 3.34 0.53 13.39
C GLY A 40 2.37 1.18 12.40
N ILE A 41 2.89 1.50 11.23
CA ILE A 41 2.15 2.17 10.15
C ILE A 41 1.99 1.20 8.97
N THR A 42 0.76 0.99 8.55
CA THR A 42 0.42 0.23 7.34
C THR A 42 -0.12 1.18 6.29
N LEU A 43 0.53 1.28 5.14
CA LEU A 43 0.08 2.09 4.01
C LEU A 43 -0.73 1.22 3.05
N PHE A 44 -1.95 1.63 2.72
CA PHE A 44 -2.72 1.04 1.63
C PHE A 44 -2.66 1.96 0.42
N SER A 45 -2.14 1.41 -0.67
CA SER A 45 -2.27 2.01 -2.00
C SER A 45 -3.50 1.45 -2.68
N LEU A 46 -4.41 2.31 -3.13
CA LEU A 46 -5.51 1.89 -4.00
C LEU A 46 -4.96 1.78 -5.42
N ASP A 47 -4.76 0.55 -5.89
CA ASP A 47 -4.41 0.31 -7.28
C ASP A 47 -5.67 -0.13 -8.06
N GLN A 48 -5.91 0.49 -9.22
CA GLN A 48 -7.00 0.10 -10.12
C GLN A 48 -6.63 -1.14 -10.96
N ARG A 49 -5.36 -1.55 -10.94
CA ARG A 49 -4.88 -2.75 -11.64
C ARG A 49 -5.43 -4.00 -10.95
N ARG A 50 -6.02 -4.88 -11.76
CA ARG A 50 -6.50 -6.19 -11.31
C ARG A 50 -5.42 -7.25 -11.51
N GLY A 51 -5.32 -8.20 -10.58
CA GLY A 51 -4.42 -9.35 -10.69
C GLY A 51 -3.83 -9.76 -9.35
N VAL A 52 -2.99 -10.79 -9.39
CA VAL A 52 -2.19 -11.20 -8.23
C VAL A 52 -0.85 -10.49 -8.29
N PHE A 53 -0.58 -9.71 -7.26
CA PHE A 53 0.67 -8.97 -7.12
C PHE A 53 1.48 -9.51 -5.94
N ARG A 54 2.79 -9.41 -6.03
CA ARG A 54 3.70 -9.55 -4.89
C ARG A 54 4.66 -8.38 -4.87
N ALA A 55 5.11 -8.00 -3.68
CA ALA A 55 6.10 -6.96 -3.50
C ALA A 55 7.42 -7.58 -3.03
N SER A 56 8.53 -7.13 -3.61
CA SER A 56 9.85 -7.18 -2.98
C SER A 56 10.13 -5.84 -2.29
N ALA A 57 11.27 -5.72 -1.61
CA ALA A 57 11.69 -4.44 -1.02
C ALA A 57 11.82 -3.31 -2.07
N THR A 58 12.08 -3.65 -3.32
CA THR A 58 12.40 -2.68 -4.38
C THR A 58 11.29 -2.51 -5.40
N ASP A 59 10.55 -3.58 -5.71
CA ASP A 59 9.67 -3.64 -6.88
C ASP A 59 8.38 -4.41 -6.58
N TRP A 60 7.33 -4.05 -7.30
CA TRP A 60 6.12 -4.86 -7.42
C TRP A 60 6.22 -5.73 -8.66
N GLU A 61 5.77 -6.97 -8.51
CA GLU A 61 5.64 -7.92 -9.61
C GLU A 61 4.19 -8.39 -9.73
N GLN A 62 3.71 -8.50 -10.96
CA GLN A 62 2.38 -9.02 -11.28
C GLN A 62 2.50 -10.43 -11.85
N LEU A 63 1.61 -11.32 -11.45
CA LEU A 63 1.51 -12.65 -12.02
C LEU A 63 1.00 -12.57 -13.48
N ASP A 64 1.83 -12.96 -14.44
CA ASP A 64 1.39 -13.29 -15.79
C ASP A 64 0.67 -14.64 -15.73
N GLU A 65 -0.66 -14.62 -15.77
CA GLU A 65 -1.47 -15.83 -15.65
C GLU A 65 -1.24 -16.82 -16.78
N ARG A 66 -0.84 -16.36 -17.97
CA ARG A 66 -0.59 -17.22 -19.14
C ARG A 66 0.73 -17.96 -18.98
N ARG A 67 1.75 -17.31 -18.42
CA ARG A 67 3.08 -17.92 -18.21
C ARG A 67 3.30 -18.46 -16.79
N LYS A 68 2.34 -18.25 -15.88
CA LYS A 68 2.42 -18.60 -14.44
C LYS A 68 3.70 -18.09 -13.79
N GLN A 69 4.16 -16.90 -14.20
CA GLN A 69 5.40 -16.27 -13.74
C GLN A 69 5.13 -14.83 -13.34
N TYR A 70 5.81 -14.38 -12.29
CA TYR A 70 5.78 -12.99 -11.87
C TYR A 70 6.67 -12.14 -12.77
N ARG A 71 6.20 -10.94 -13.12
CA ARG A 71 6.96 -9.96 -13.90
C ARG A 71 6.96 -8.60 -13.23
N PRO A 72 8.05 -7.81 -13.36
CA PRO A 72 8.09 -6.44 -12.88
C PRO A 72 6.91 -5.63 -13.40
N SER A 73 6.24 -4.89 -12.50
CA SER A 73 5.09 -4.06 -12.82
C SER A 73 5.36 -2.58 -12.57
N HIS A 74 5.89 -2.23 -11.39
CA HIS A 74 6.26 -0.87 -11.02
C HIS A 74 7.17 -0.87 -9.78
N PRO A 75 7.88 0.23 -9.49
CA PRO A 75 8.69 0.36 -8.27
C PRO A 75 7.84 0.24 -7.00
N ASN A 76 8.45 -0.27 -5.92
CA ASN A 76 7.84 -0.25 -4.60
C ASN A 76 7.96 1.15 -3.98
N PRO A 77 6.85 1.86 -3.71
CA PRO A 77 6.87 3.19 -3.12
C PRO A 77 7.58 3.25 -1.75
N ILE A 78 7.65 2.13 -1.01
CA ILE A 78 8.38 2.05 0.26
C ILE A 78 9.87 2.36 0.07
N LYS A 79 10.48 1.89 -1.03
CA LYS A 79 11.89 2.18 -1.31
C LYS A 79 12.11 3.68 -1.53
N THR A 80 11.22 4.31 -2.30
CA THR A 80 11.30 5.75 -2.53
C THR A 80 11.15 6.51 -1.21
N ALA A 81 10.22 6.10 -0.35
CA ALA A 81 10.06 6.71 0.96
C ALA A 81 11.33 6.58 1.82
N LEU A 82 11.94 5.39 1.90
CA LEU A 82 13.15 5.16 2.70
C LEU A 82 14.35 6.02 2.26
N ILE A 83 14.52 6.25 0.95
CA ILE A 83 15.61 7.09 0.42
C ILE A 83 15.48 8.55 0.86
N HIS A 84 14.27 9.04 1.13
CA HIS A 84 14.05 10.42 1.56
C HIS A 84 14.22 10.64 3.07
N PHE A 85 14.36 9.58 3.86
CA PHE A 85 14.57 9.66 5.31
C PHE A 85 16.04 9.42 5.73
N GLU A 86 16.96 9.22 4.79
CA GLU A 86 18.43 9.19 5.00
C GLU A 86 19.06 10.55 4.64
#